data_AF-A0A6S6S492-F1
#
_entry.id   AF-A0A6S6S492-F1
#
_cell.length_a   1.000
_cell.length_b   1.000
_cell.length_c   1.000
_cell.angle_alpha   90.00
_cell.angle_beta   90.00
_cell.angle_gamma   90.00
#
_symmetry.space_group_name_H-M   'P 1'
#
loop_
_entity.id
_entity.type
_entity.pdbx_description
1 polymer ?
#
loop_
_entity_poly.entity_id
_entity_poly.type
_entity_poly.pdbx_seq_one_letter_code
_entity_poly.pdbx_strand_id
1 'polypeptide(L)'
;MAIAYLILAFLVMSNDIERLADVFLLIIKHAFGLQEAVGGVVGYGVAQAMTQGIQRGLFQMEAGMGSAPNAAAPASLYPPHPASQGYVQMLGVFMDTLVIFSATAIIISSAALDSADATITGIE
;
A
#
# COMPACT_ATOMS: atom_id res chain seq x y z
N MET A 1 -7.86 9.69 13.16
CA MET A 1 -8.16 8.83 11.99
C MET A 1 -7.18 7.67 11.90
N ALA A 2 -5.87 7.88 11.77
CA ALA A 2 -4.88 6.80 11.65
C ALA A 2 -4.98 5.71 12.74
N ILE A 3 -5.02 6.07 14.02
CA ILE A 3 -5.12 5.09 15.12
C ILE A 3 -6.42 4.26 15.03
N ALA A 4 -7.56 4.91 14.80
CA ALA A 4 -8.84 4.21 14.66
C ALA A 4 -8.84 3.26 13.45
N TYR A 5 -8.24 3.69 12.34
CA TYR A 5 -8.07 2.85 11.15
C TYR A 5 -7.19 1.63 11.44
N LEU A 6 -6.05 1.82 12.10
CA LEU A 6 -5.13 0.74 12.43
C LEU A 6 -5.75 -0.28 13.38
N ILE A 7 -6.58 0.15 14.34
CA ILE A 7 -7.33 -0.77 15.21
C ILE A 7 -8.29 -1.62 14.37
N LEU A 8 -9.06 -1.00 13.48
CA LEU A 8 -10.02 -1.71 12.64
C LEU A 8 -9.30 -2.67 11.67
N ALA A 9 -8.23 -2.21 11.05
CA ALA A 9 -7.40 -3.03 10.16
C ALA A 9 -6.80 -4.22 10.91
N PHE A 10 -6.30 -4.02 12.13
CA PHE A 10 -5.77 -5.09 12.96
C PHE A 10 -6.85 -6.12 13.34
N LEU A 11 -8.05 -5.66 13.68
CA LEU A 11 -9.18 -6.56 13.95
C LEU A 11 -9.52 -7.40 12.73
N VAL A 12 -9.60 -6.81 11.54
CA VAL A 12 -9.86 -7.54 10.29
C VAL A 12 -8.75 -8.56 10.01
N MET A 13 -7.48 -8.13 10.05
CA MET A 13 -6.34 -9.02 9.80
C MET A 13 -6.21 -10.15 10.83
N SER A 14 -6.63 -9.93 12.08
CA SER A 14 -6.58 -10.97 13.13
C SER A 14 -7.59 -12.09 12.88
N ASN A 15 -8.69 -11.82 12.17
CA ASN A 15 -9.67 -12.85 11.82
C ASN A 15 -9.21 -13.72 10.63
N ASP A 16 -8.32 -13.21 9.78
CA ASP A 16 -7.83 -13.85 8.54
C ASP A 16 -6.30 -14.02 8.52
N ILE A 17 -5.71 -14.35 9.68
CA ILE A 17 -4.23 -14.35 9.82
C ILE A 17 -3.53 -15.39 8.95
N GLU A 18 -4.19 -16.51 8.66
CA GLU A 18 -3.65 -17.59 7.82
C GLU A 18 -3.48 -17.14 6.37
N ARG A 19 -4.41 -16.31 5.88
CA ARG A 19 -4.41 -15.78 4.51
C ARG A 19 -3.40 -14.66 4.29
N LEU A 20 -2.81 -14.12 5.36
CA LEU A 20 -1.81 -13.07 5.25
C LEU A 20 -0.63 -13.53 4.36
N ALA A 21 -0.19 -14.78 4.52
CA ALA A 21 0.89 -15.36 3.71
C ALA A 21 0.49 -15.49 2.23
N ASP A 22 -0.74 -15.89 1.94
CA ASP A 22 -1.25 -16.03 0.58
C ASP A 22 -1.36 -14.67 -0.12
N VAL A 23 -1.83 -13.65 0.60
CA VAL A 23 -1.88 -12.26 0.11
C VAL A 23 -0.48 -11.74 -0.23
N PHE A 24 0.53 -12.00 0.61
CA PHE A 24 1.91 -11.61 0.31
C PHE A 24 2.44 -12.30 -0.96
N LEU A 25 2.19 -13.60 -1.11
CA LEU A 25 2.57 -14.35 -2.31
C LEU A 25 1.83 -13.84 -3.55
N LEU A 26 0.54 -13.52 -3.43
CA LEU A 26 -0.28 -12.95 -4.50
C LEU A 26 0.30 -11.63 -5.00
N ILE A 27 0.67 -10.73 -4.09
CA ILE A 27 1.27 -9.43 -4.41
C ILE A 27 2.58 -9.62 -5.18
N ILE A 28 3.48 -10.48 -4.70
CA ILE A 28 4.78 -10.74 -5.36
C ILE A 28 4.56 -11.35 -6.75
N LYS A 29 3.65 -12.32 -6.88
CA LYS A 29 3.38 -12.99 -8.16
C LYS A 29 2.87 -12.02 -9.22
N HIS A 30 1.92 -11.15 -8.88
CA HIS A 30 1.37 -10.14 -9.80
C HIS A 30 2.36 -9.00 -10.08
N ALA A 31 3.15 -8.58 -9.08
CA ALA A 31 4.13 -7.52 -9.26
C ALA A 31 5.24 -7.89 -10.26
N PHE A 32 5.67 -9.16 -10.26
CA PHE A 32 6.74 -9.66 -11.14
C PHE A 32 6.24 -10.44 -12.37
N GLY A 33 4.92 -10.50 -12.60
CA GLY A 33 4.36 -11.20 -13.74
C GLY A 33 4.53 -12.73 -13.70
N LEU A 34 4.80 -13.32 -12.53
CA LEU A 34 5.10 -14.74 -12.37
C LEU A 34 3.86 -15.63 -12.61
N GLN A 35 2.66 -15.10 -12.40
CA GLN A 35 1.41 -15.80 -12.64
C GLN A 35 0.89 -15.61 -14.07
N GLU A 36 1.16 -14.45 -14.69
CA GLU A 36 0.78 -14.18 -16.08
C GLU A 36 1.77 -14.71 -17.13
N ALA A 37 2.93 -15.26 -16.73
CA ALA A 37 4.06 -15.70 -17.57
C ALA A 37 3.74 -16.66 -18.75
N VAL A 38 2.51 -17.14 -18.89
CA VAL A 38 2.09 -18.12 -19.89
C VAL A 38 1.57 -17.47 -21.20
N GLY A 39 1.26 -16.17 -21.25
CA GLY A 39 0.73 -15.53 -22.48
C GLY A 39 1.29 -14.14 -22.72
N GLY A 40 2.00 -13.92 -23.84
CA GLY A 40 2.85 -12.76 -24.18
C GLY A 40 2.33 -11.31 -24.02
N VAL A 41 1.15 -11.10 -23.43
CA VAL A 41 0.60 -9.81 -22.96
C VAL A 41 1.23 -9.35 -21.61
N VAL A 42 2.01 -10.22 -20.96
CA VAL A 42 2.64 -10.02 -19.63
C VAL A 42 3.40 -8.72 -19.48
N GLY A 43 4.24 -8.37 -20.46
CA GLY A 43 5.08 -7.18 -20.36
C GLY A 43 4.27 -5.89 -20.27
N TYR A 44 3.14 -5.83 -20.97
CA TYR A 44 2.22 -4.69 -20.91
C TYR A 44 1.46 -4.65 -19.58
N GLY A 45 0.98 -5.80 -19.10
CA GLY A 45 0.29 -5.91 -17.81
C GLY A 45 1.17 -5.51 -16.62
N VAL A 46 2.40 -6.04 -16.56
CA VAL A 46 3.38 -5.70 -15.51
C VAL A 46 3.77 -4.22 -15.59
N ALA A 47 4.09 -3.70 -16.79
CA ALA A 47 4.42 -2.28 -16.95
C ALA A 47 3.26 -1.37 -16.52
N GLN A 48 2.02 -1.76 -16.81
CA GLN A 48 0.83 -1.03 -16.40
C GLN A 48 0.65 -1.09 -14.87
N ALA A 49 0.75 -2.27 -14.25
CA ALA A 49 0.65 -2.45 -12.81
C ALA A 49 1.71 -1.62 -12.06
N MET A 50 2.96 -1.67 -12.53
CA MET A 50 4.05 -0.88 -11.98
C MET A 50 3.80 0.62 -12.15
N THR A 51 3.42 1.07 -13.35
CA THR A 51 3.19 2.49 -13.63
C THR A 51 2.05 3.04 -12.79
N GLN A 52 0.93 2.32 -12.69
CA GLN A 52 -0.21 2.73 -11.86
C GLN A 52 0.13 2.73 -10.37
N GLY A 53 0.89 1.73 -9.90
CA GLY A 53 1.36 1.67 -8.52
C GLY A 53 2.29 2.83 -8.17
N ILE A 54 3.28 3.11 -9.02
CA ILE A 54 4.23 4.21 -8.85
C ILE A 54 3.49 5.56 -8.88
N GLN A 55 2.61 5.78 -9.85
CA GLN A 55 1.83 7.02 -9.95
C GLN A 55 0.99 7.25 -8.69
N ARG A 56 0.17 6.27 -8.28
CA ARG A 56 -0.67 6.40 -7.09
C ARG A 56 0.16 6.61 -5.83
N GLY A 57 1.27 5.88 -5.68
CA GLY A 57 2.18 6.04 -4.55
C GLY A 57 2.80 7.43 -4.48
N LEU A 58 3.32 7.96 -5.60
CA LEU A 58 3.93 9.28 -5.65
C LEU A 58 2.93 10.41 -5.34
N PHE A 59 1.71 10.32 -5.87
CA PHE A 59 0.68 11.32 -5.58
C PHE A 59 0.21 11.29 -4.13
N GLN A 60 0.20 10.12 -3.48
CA GLN A 60 -0.30 9.96 -2.12
C GLN A 60 0.71 10.40 -1.05
N MET A 61 2.01 10.26 -1.32
CA MET A 61 3.09 10.56 -0.37
C MET A 61 3.57 12.02 -0.41
N GLU A 62 3.15 12.78 -1.43
CA GLU A 62 3.79 14.04 -1.83
C GLU A 62 5.33 13.93 -2.01
N ALA A 63 5.83 12.70 -2.20
CA ALA A 63 7.25 12.42 -2.25
C ALA A 63 7.85 13.03 -3.52
N GLY A 64 8.77 13.98 -3.34
CA GLY A 64 9.40 14.71 -4.45
C GLY A 64 8.55 15.83 -5.05
N MET A 65 7.31 16.08 -4.56
CA MET A 65 6.50 17.24 -5.00
C MET A 65 6.94 18.55 -4.34
N GLY A 66 7.67 18.50 -3.22
CA GLY A 66 8.19 19.69 -2.55
C GLY A 66 7.15 20.51 -1.77
N SER A 67 5.91 20.02 -1.64
CA SER A 67 4.85 20.65 -0.84
C SER A 67 4.95 20.35 0.66
N ALA A 68 5.41 19.15 1.05
CA ALA A 68 5.56 18.75 2.46
C ALA A 68 6.42 19.71 3.33
N PRO A 69 7.52 20.30 2.83
CA PRO A 69 8.27 21.34 3.55
C PRO A 69 7.46 22.59 3.91
N ASN A 70 6.43 22.95 3.12
CA ASN A 70 5.61 24.14 3.40
C ASN A 70 4.79 23.96 4.68
N ALA A 71 4.22 22.75 4.89
CA ALA A 71 3.51 22.41 6.13
C ALA A 71 4.45 22.29 7.33
N ALA A 72 5.72 21.99 7.08
CA ALA A 72 6.76 21.82 8.08
C ALA A 72 7.46 23.14 8.48
N ALA A 73 7.34 24.21 7.68
CA ALA A 73 7.98 25.50 7.92
C ALA A 73 7.65 26.17 9.28
N PRO A 74 6.41 26.12 9.81
CA PRO A 74 6.10 26.71 11.11
C PRO A 74 6.46 25.81 12.31
N ALA A 75 7.02 24.62 12.08
CA ALA A 75 7.32 23.68 13.16
C ALA A 75 8.47 24.19 14.02
N SER A 76 8.30 24.11 15.35
CA SER A 76 9.38 24.32 16.30
C SER A 76 10.22 23.05 16.40
N LEU A 77 11.50 23.18 16.10
CA LEU A 77 12.43 22.06 15.96
C LEU A 77 13.25 21.90 17.23
N TYR A 78 13.32 20.67 17.75
CA TYR A 78 14.22 20.32 18.84
C TYR A 78 14.93 19.00 18.52
N PRO A 79 16.24 18.99 18.28
CA PRO A 79 17.17 20.14 18.18
C PRO A 79 16.80 21.11 17.05
N PRO A 80 17.13 22.42 17.15
CA PRO A 80 16.85 23.43 16.13
C PRO A 80 17.78 23.27 14.93
N HIS A 81 17.55 22.22 14.15
CA HIS A 81 18.31 21.87 12.96
C HIS A 81 17.33 21.37 11.87
N PRO A 82 17.48 21.78 10.60
CA PRO A 82 16.57 21.40 9.52
C PRO A 82 16.44 19.88 9.35
N ALA A 83 17.50 19.12 9.64
CA ALA A 83 17.46 17.66 9.60
C ALA A 83 16.44 17.05 10.58
N SER A 84 16.19 17.69 11.74
CA SER A 84 15.20 17.22 12.71
C SER A 84 13.81 17.16 12.07
N GLN A 85 13.46 18.16 11.24
CA GLN A 85 12.19 18.17 10.53
C GLN A 85 12.16 17.18 9.38
N GLY A 86 13.31 16.96 8.73
CA GLY A 86 13.46 15.94 7.70
C GLY A 86 13.12 14.55 8.23
N TYR A 87 13.61 14.20 9.42
CA TYR A 87 13.28 12.91 10.04
C TYR A 87 11.78 12.76 10.35
N VAL A 88 11.13 13.81 10.85
CA VAL A 88 9.69 13.79 11.12
C VAL A 88 8.89 13.61 9.82
N GLN A 89 9.27 14.30 8.74
CA GLN A 89 8.63 14.14 7.43
C GLN A 89 8.85 12.74 6.85
N MET A 90 10.05 12.19 6.94
CA MET A 90 10.34 10.81 6.52
C MET A 90 9.50 9.79 7.31
N LEU A 91 9.29 10.02 8.60
CA LEU A 91 8.40 9.20 9.44
C LEU A 91 6.95 9.28 8.99
N GLY A 92 6.48 10.45 8.54
CA GLY A 92 5.16 10.60 7.95
C GLY A 92 4.97 9.74 6.70
N VAL A 93 5.93 9.78 5.77
CA VAL A 93 5.95 8.95 4.56
C VAL A 93 5.97 7.46 4.91
N PHE A 94 6.80 7.06 5.89
CA PHE A 94 6.85 5.67 6.38
C PHE A 94 5.48 5.20 6.91
N MET A 95 4.85 6.01 7.78
CA MET A 95 3.56 5.64 8.38
C MET A 95 2.45 5.53 7.33
N ASP A 96 2.42 6.45 6.36
CA ASP A 96 1.35 6.46 5.37
C ASP A 96 1.46 5.29 4.38
N THR A 97 2.65 4.95 3.87
CA THR A 97 2.79 3.90 2.84
C THR A 97 3.09 2.50 3.40
N LEU A 98 4.01 2.38 4.34
CA LEU A 98 4.41 1.06 4.85
C LEU A 98 3.45 0.53 5.92
N VAL A 99 2.77 1.41 6.66
CA VAL A 99 1.87 0.97 7.73
C VAL A 99 0.42 1.04 7.27
N ILE A 100 -0.08 2.23 6.97
CA ILE A 100 -1.51 2.45 6.68
C ILE A 100 -1.89 1.87 5.31
N PHE A 101 -1.16 2.23 4.25
CA PHE A 101 -1.48 1.76 2.91
C PHE A 101 -1.26 0.25 2.75
N SER A 102 -0.19 -0.31 3.34
CA SER A 102 0.03 -1.75 3.32
C SER A 102 -1.07 -2.53 4.04
N ALA A 103 -1.56 -2.05 5.19
CA ALA A 103 -2.73 -2.65 5.86
C ALA A 103 -3.98 -2.62 4.95
N THR A 104 -4.19 -1.51 4.24
CA THR A 104 -5.29 -1.36 3.28
C THR A 104 -5.17 -2.33 2.11
N ALA A 105 -3.96 -2.44 1.54
CA ALA A 105 -3.68 -3.35 0.44
C ALA A 105 -3.94 -4.80 0.84
N ILE A 106 -3.52 -5.21 2.05
CA ILE A 106 -3.75 -6.55 2.56
C ILE A 106 -5.25 -6.85 2.69
N ILE A 107 -6.03 -5.92 3.27
CA ILE A 107 -7.48 -6.10 3.42
C ILE A 107 -8.17 -6.26 2.05
N ILE A 108 -7.84 -5.39 1.09
CA ILE A 108 -8.43 -5.44 -0.26
C ILE A 108 -8.02 -6.72 -0.99
N SER A 109 -6.75 -7.12 -0.91
CA SER A 109 -6.26 -8.35 -1.53
C SER A 109 -6.86 -9.60 -0.90
N SER A 110 -7.10 -9.60 0.42
CA SER A 110 -7.80 -10.70 1.10
C SER A 110 -9.24 -10.83 0.60
N ALA A 111 -9.97 -9.71 0.47
CA ALA A 111 -11.31 -9.71 -0.11
C ALA A 111 -11.32 -10.16 -1.57
N ALA A 112 -10.27 -9.85 -2.33
CA ALA A 112 -10.13 -10.32 -3.71
C ALA A 112 -9.95 -11.86 -3.79
N LEU A 113 -9.25 -12.47 -2.83
CA LEU A 113 -9.14 -13.93 -2.72
C LEU A 113 -10.51 -14.58 -2.46
N ASP A 114 -11.35 -13.99 -1.60
CA ASP A 114 -12.72 -14.47 -1.38
C ASP A 114 -13.56 -14.43 -2.66
N SER A 115 -13.44 -13.36 -3.44
CA SER A 115 -14.17 -13.24 -4.71
C SER A 115 -13.68 -14.19 -5.80
N ALA A 116 -12.44 -14.69 -5.70
CA ALA A 116 -11.89 -15.68 -6.64
C ALA A 116 -12.32 -17.11 -6.29
N ASP A 117 -12.46 -17.42 -4.99
CA ASP A 117 -13.00 -18.70 -4.50
C ASP A 117 -14.52 -18.77 -4.57
N ALA A 118 -15.20 -17.61 -4.63
CA ALA A 118 -16.59 -17.51 -5.02
C ALA A 118 -16.73 -17.98 -6.47
N THR A 119 -16.88 -19.30 -6.63
CA THR A 119 -17.43 -19.91 -7.83
C THR A 119 -18.59 -19.04 -8.24
N ILE A 120 -18.54 -18.49 -9.45
CA ILE A 120 -19.65 -17.80 -10.07
C ILE A 120 -20.74 -18.86 -10.27
N THR A 121 -21.44 -19.23 -9.20
CA THR A 121 -22.78 -19.77 -9.27
C THR A 121 -23.60 -18.59 -9.73
N GLY A 122 -23.67 -18.44 -11.05
CA GLY A 122 -24.67 -17.60 -11.69
C GLY A 122 -26.01 -17.93 -11.05
N ILE A 123 -26.71 -16.86 -10.67
CA ILE A 123 -28.13 -16.77 -10.38
C ILE A 123 -28.89 -18.03 -10.84
N GLU A 124 -29.39 -18.81 -9.87
CA GLU A 124 -30.75 -19.34 -9.98
C GLU A 124 -31.74 -18.24 -9.58
#